data_AF-A0A2K3V2V0-F1
#
_entry.id   AF-A0A2K3V2V0-F1
#
_cell.length_a   1.000
_cell.length_b   1.000
_cell.length_c   1.000
_cell.angle_alpha   90.00
_cell.angle_beta   90.00
_cell.angle_gamma   90.00
#
_symmetry.space_group_name_H-M   'P 1'
#
loop_
_entity.id
_entity.type
_entity.pdbx_description
1 polymer ?
#
loop_
_entity_poly.entity_id
_entity_poly.type
_entity_poly.pdbx_seq_one_letter_code
_entity_poly.pdbx_strand_id
1 'polypeptide(L)'
;MIVCDSCNAEMEVTRNGGGEDFELELLGILTTCPNCGEEFEVTEELVATAPIIRGSDGVEVSVVPCPHCKARIELEFAAEDSAAV
;
A
#
# COMPACT_ATOMS: atom_id res chain seq x y z
N MET A 1 24.94 28.46 -4.35
CA MET A 1 25.86 27.59 -3.59
C MET A 1 25.61 27.85 -2.12
N ILE A 2 25.09 26.86 -1.41
CA ILE A 2 24.88 26.94 0.05
C ILE A 2 26.01 26.14 0.69
N VAL A 3 26.65 26.71 1.70
CA VAL A 3 27.75 26.06 2.42
C VAL A 3 27.27 25.76 3.84
N CYS A 4 27.41 24.52 4.28
CA CYS A 4 27.13 24.16 5.66
C CYS A 4 28.18 24.81 6.58
N ASP A 5 27.75 25.69 7.48
CA ASP A 5 28.66 26.40 8.41
C ASP A 5 29.37 25.45 9.41
N SER A 6 28.86 24.21 9.54
CA SER A 6 29.36 23.23 10.50
C SER A 6 30.39 22.24 9.91
N CYS A 7 30.30 21.93 8.61
CA CYS A 7 31.22 20.99 7.95
C CYS A 7 31.89 21.55 6.69
N ASN A 8 31.59 22.80 6.34
CA ASN A 8 32.07 23.51 5.16
C ASN A 8 31.85 22.78 3.83
N ALA A 9 30.93 21.82 3.80
CA ALA A 9 30.56 21.13 2.58
C ALA A 9 29.71 22.05 1.68
N GLU A 10 30.03 22.06 0.40
CA GLU A 10 29.30 22.78 -0.63
C GLU A 10 28.09 21.94 -1.05
N MET A 11 26.89 22.51 -0.99
CA MET A 11 25.65 21.85 -1.38
C MET A 11 25.02 22.58 -2.58
N GLU A 12 24.73 21.80 -3.62
CA GLU A 12 23.91 22.20 -4.75
C GLU A 12 22.45 21.84 -4.47
N VAL A 13 21.56 22.83 -4.52
CA VAL A 13 20.12 22.64 -4.32
C VAL A 13 19.45 22.75 -5.68
N THR A 14 19.07 21.61 -6.24
CA THR A 14 18.27 21.54 -7.46
C THR A 14 16.80 21.67 -7.08
N ARG A 15 16.17 22.79 -7.43
CA ARG A 15 14.71 22.93 -7.31
C ARG A 15 14.10 22.11 -8.44
N ASN A 16 13.31 21.07 -8.11
CA ASN A 16 12.48 20.38 -9.10
C ASN A 16 11.69 21.44 -9.89
N GLY A 17 11.74 21.36 -11.21
CA GLY A 17 11.17 22.38 -12.10
C GLY A 17 9.69 22.58 -11.78
N GLY A 18 9.27 23.83 -11.60
CA GLY A 18 7.87 24.14 -11.31
C GLY A 18 6.99 23.77 -12.52
N GLY A 19 6.41 22.57 -12.50
CA GLY A 19 5.53 22.08 -13.56
C GLY A 19 5.63 20.60 -13.88
N GLU A 20 6.52 19.83 -13.23
CA GLU A 20 6.48 18.37 -13.34
C GLU A 20 5.42 17.86 -12.36
N ASP A 21 4.26 17.47 -12.88
CA ASP A 21 3.28 16.68 -12.13
C ASP A 21 4.00 15.39 -11.69
N PHE A 22 4.22 15.24 -10.39
CA PHE A 22 4.75 14.01 -9.84
C PHE A 22 3.68 12.94 -10.03
N GLU A 23 3.89 11.98 -10.93
CA GLU A 23 3.03 10.80 -11.05
C GLU A 23 3.25 9.93 -9.80
N LEU A 24 2.37 10.09 -8.81
CA LEU A 24 2.28 9.19 -7.67
C LEU A 24 1.52 7.94 -8.12
N GLU A 25 2.24 6.95 -8.64
CA GLU A 25 1.68 5.62 -8.80
C GLU A 25 1.39 5.04 -7.41
N LEU A 26 0.14 4.65 -7.15
CA LEU A 26 -0.20 3.88 -5.95
C LEU A 26 0.53 2.54 -6.04
N LEU A 27 1.69 2.46 -5.39
CA LEU A 27 2.31 1.19 -5.03
C LEU A 27 1.29 0.44 -4.16
N GLY A 28 1.07 -0.85 -4.43
CA GLY A 28 -0.05 -1.62 -3.86
C GLY A 28 -0.14 -1.55 -2.34
N ILE A 29 -1.30 -1.92 -1.80
CA ILE A 29 -1.54 -1.86 -0.36
C ILE A 29 -0.66 -2.90 0.34
N LEU A 30 0.26 -2.48 1.20
CA LEU A 30 1.05 -3.40 2.03
C LEU A 30 0.26 -3.79 3.28
N THR A 31 0.28 -5.08 3.63
CA THR A 31 -0.29 -5.59 4.86
C THR A 31 0.59 -6.67 5.48
N THR A 32 0.45 -6.90 6.78
CA THR A 32 1.25 -7.88 7.52
C THR A 32 0.48 -9.17 7.72
N CYS A 33 1.12 -10.31 7.43
CA CYS A 33 0.50 -11.60 7.71
C CYS A 33 0.44 -11.88 9.22
N PRO A 34 -0.76 -12.11 9.81
CA PRO A 34 -0.88 -12.39 11.25
C PRO A 34 -0.27 -13.73 11.66
N ASN A 35 -0.02 -14.64 10.71
CA ASN A 35 0.56 -15.96 10.99
C ASN A 35 2.10 -15.97 11.00
N CYS A 36 2.75 -15.25 10.09
CA CYS A 36 4.22 -15.27 9.96
C CYS A 36 4.90 -13.94 10.27
N GLY A 37 4.16 -12.84 10.42
CA GLY A 37 4.70 -11.51 10.71
C GLY A 37 5.31 -10.80 9.52
N GLU A 38 5.42 -11.44 8.36
CA GLU A 38 6.00 -10.85 7.16
C GLU A 38 5.00 -9.95 6.43
N GLU A 39 5.49 -8.81 5.94
CA GLU A 39 4.74 -7.87 5.12
C GLU A 39 4.64 -8.35 3.68
N PHE A 40 3.46 -8.21 3.07
CA PHE A 40 3.25 -8.53 1.67
C PHE A 40 2.35 -7.50 1.00
N GLU A 41 2.50 -7.40 -0.32
CA GLU A 41 1.68 -6.53 -1.16
C GLU A 41 0.35 -7.22 -1.52
N VAL A 42 -0.74 -6.49 -1.28
CA VAL A 42 -2.08 -6.83 -1.74
C VAL A 42 -2.23 -6.23 -3.13
N THR A 43 -1.98 -7.05 -4.14
CA THR A 43 -2.15 -6.66 -5.54
C THR A 43 -3.60 -6.83 -5.99
N GLU A 44 -4.02 -6.09 -7.03
CA GLU A 44 -5.36 -6.24 -7.61
C GLU A 44 -5.62 -7.67 -8.10
N GLU A 45 -4.62 -8.33 -8.68
CA GLU A 45 -4.73 -9.73 -9.14
C GLU A 45 -4.98 -10.69 -7.97
N LEU A 46 -4.29 -10.48 -6.85
CA LEU A 46 -4.45 -11.29 -5.65
C LEU A 46 -5.86 -11.17 -5.07
N VAL A 47 -6.47 -9.98 -5.13
CA VAL A 47 -7.85 -9.74 -4.71
C VAL A 47 -8.85 -10.30 -5.72
N ALA A 48 -8.64 -10.07 -7.02
CA ALA A 48 -9.53 -10.50 -8.09
C ALA A 48 -9.68 -12.04 -8.18
N THR A 49 -8.64 -12.77 -7.78
CA THR A 49 -8.64 -14.25 -7.74
C THR A 49 -9.07 -14.82 -6.38
N ALA A 50 -9.23 -13.97 -5.37
CA ALA A 50 -9.61 -14.39 -4.04
C ALA A 50 -11.09 -14.77 -3.97
N PRO A 51 -11.44 -15.91 -3.35
CA PRO A 51 -12.83 -16.19 -3.02
C PRO A 51 -13.34 -15.19 -1.98
N ILE A 52 -14.51 -14.62 -2.24
CA ILE A 52 -15.25 -13.77 -1.31
C ILE A 52 -16.19 -14.66 -0.49
N ILE A 53 -16.15 -14.51 0.84
CA ILE A 53 -17.06 -15.18 1.76
C ILE A 53 -17.80 -14.15 2.60
N ARG A 54 -19.00 -14.53 3.05
CA ARG A 54 -19.77 -13.72 3.98
C ARG A 54 -19.50 -14.19 5.41
N GLY A 55 -18.91 -13.32 6.21
CA GLY A 55 -18.66 -13.51 7.63
C GLY A 55 -19.94 -13.69 8.43
N SER A 56 -19.80 -14.20 9.66
CA SER A 56 -20.91 -14.46 10.58
C SER A 56 -21.62 -13.18 11.06
N ASP A 57 -20.92 -12.05 10.98
CA ASP A 57 -21.40 -10.69 11.22
C ASP A 57 -22.12 -10.08 10.00
N GLY A 58 -22.15 -10.81 8.87
CA GLY A 58 -22.78 -10.40 7.62
C GLY A 58 -21.87 -9.58 6.70
N VAL A 59 -20.61 -9.37 7.06
CA VAL A 59 -19.60 -8.62 6.29
C VAL A 59 -18.96 -9.50 5.22
N GLU A 60 -18.67 -8.95 4.05
CA GLU A 60 -17.99 -9.67 2.97
C GLU A 60 -16.47 -9.52 3.10
N VAL A 61 -15.75 -10.65 3.10
CA VAL A 61 -14.29 -10.69 3.23
C VAL A 61 -13.68 -11.53 2.10
N SER A 62 -12.55 -11.08 1.57
CA SER A 62 -11.77 -11.82 0.57
C SER A 62 -10.74 -12.71 1.28
N VAL A 63 -10.69 -13.99 0.90
CA VAL A 63 -9.76 -14.95 1.53
C VAL A 63 -8.54 -15.15 0.63
N VAL A 64 -7.43 -14.51 0.99
CA VAL A 64 -6.18 -14.56 0.21
C VAL A 64 -5.13 -15.47 0.86
N PRO A 65 -4.30 -16.16 0.08
CA PRO A 65 -3.17 -16.90 0.63
C PRO A 65 -1.97 -15.98 0.88
N CYS A 66 -1.37 -16.06 2.06
CA CYS A 66 -0.08 -15.40 2.34
C CYS A 66 1.00 -15.93 1.38
N PRO A 67 1.77 -15.07 0.68
CA PRO A 67 2.81 -15.54 -0.23
C PRO A 67 3.93 -16.30 0.49
N HIS A 68 4.21 -15.97 1.76
CA HIS A 68 5.29 -16.53 2.57
C HIS A 68 4.95 -17.88 3.20
N CYS A 69 3.82 -17.98 3.89
CA CYS A 69 3.46 -19.17 4.67
C CYS A 69 2.23 -19.92 4.15
N LYS A 70 1.58 -19.42 3.09
CA LYS A 70 0.35 -19.99 2.50
C LYS A 70 -0.85 -20.07 3.44
N ALA A 71 -0.77 -19.47 4.63
CA ALA A 71 -1.91 -19.30 5.52
C ALA A 71 -3.00 -18.47 4.81
N ARG A 72 -4.26 -18.83 5.03
CA ARG A 72 -5.41 -18.08 4.53
C ARG A 72 -5.66 -16.87 5.42
N ILE A 73 -5.74 -15.70 4.83
CA ILE A 73 -5.96 -14.42 5.50
C ILE A 73 -7.28 -13.85 4.98
N GLU A 74 -8.12 -13.41 5.91
CA GLU A 74 -9.38 -12.73 5.60
C GLU A 74 -9.11 -11.23 5.52
N LEU A 75 -9.43 -10.62 4.39
CA LEU A 75 -9.30 -9.19 4.14
C LEU A 75 -10.70 -8.58 3.98
N GLU A 76 -11.03 -7.65 4.85
CA GLU A 76 -12.20 -6.78 4.72
C GLU A 76 -11.79 -5.52 3.95
N PHE A 77 -12.51 -5.19 2.89
CA PHE A 77 -12.32 -3.94 2.14
C PHE A 77 -13.46 -3.00 2.48
N ALA A 78 -13.14 -1.80 2.97
CA ALA A 78 -14.14 -0.76 3.09
C ALA A 78 -14.66 -0.43 1.68
N ALA A 79 -15.96 -0.57 1.46
CA ALA A 79 -16.57 -0.02 0.27
C ALA A 79 -16.26 1.48 0.28
N GLU A 80 -15.64 1.98 -0.79
CA GLU A 80 -15.46 3.42 -0.96
C GLU A 80 -16.84 4.05 -0.79
N ASP A 81 -16.98 4.87 0.26
CA ASP A 81 -18.14 5.75 0.39
C ASP A 81 -18.11 6.55 -0.91
N SER A 82 -19.08 6.26 -1.79
CA SER A 82 -19.37 7.10 -2.95
C SER A 82 -19.86 8.42 -2.38
N ALA A 83 -18.92 9.22 -1.88
CA ALA A 83 -19.12 10.60 -1.48
C ALA A 83 -19.41 11.35 -2.77
N ALA A 84 -20.67 11.29 -3.15
CA ALA A 84 -21.32 12.22 -4.03
C ALA A 84 -21.01 13.63 -3.54
N VAL A 85 -20.28 14.42 -4.34
CA VAL A 85 -20.69 15.72 -4.91
C VAL A 85 -19.66 16.24 -5.90
#